data_AF-A0A8T1SC24-F1
#
_entry.id   AF-A0A8T1SC24-F1
#
_cell.length_a   1.000
_cell.length_b   1.000
_cell.length_c   1.000
_cell.angle_alpha   90.00
_cell.angle_beta   90.00
_cell.angle_gamma   90.00
#
_symmetry.space_group_name_H-M   'P 1'
#
loop_
_entity.id
_entity.type
_entity.pdbx_description
1 polymer ?
#
loop_
_entity_poly.entity_id
_entity_poly.type
_entity_poly.pdbx_seq_one_letter_code
_entity_poly.pdbx_strand_id
1 'polypeptide(L)'
;KMMPKAKKEAVPAKTEAKSQALKAKKAILKGVHSHKKKKIRTSPTFRRPETLRLRRQPKYPRKSAPRRNKLDHCAIIKFKIEDNNTLVFIVDVKANKHQIKQAVKKLYDIDVAKVNTLIQ
;
A
#
# COMPACT_ATOMS: atom_id res chain seq x y z
N LYS A 1 26.57 49.97 -4.57
CA LYS A 1 27.16 50.75 -3.43
C LYS A 1 27.94 49.76 -2.56
N MET A 2 29.27 49.74 -2.62
CA MET A 2 30.13 48.80 -1.89
C MET A 2 30.44 49.38 -0.50
N MET A 3 30.08 48.67 0.57
CA MET A 3 30.42 49.07 1.95
C MET A 3 31.88 48.72 2.28
N PRO A 4 32.62 49.57 3.01
CA PRO A 4 33.98 49.26 3.43
C PRO A 4 33.99 48.21 4.55
N LYS A 5 34.89 47.23 4.41
CA LYS A 5 35.16 46.19 5.43
C LYS A 5 35.72 46.85 6.69
N ALA A 6 35.06 46.62 7.83
CA ALA A 6 35.52 47.05 9.14
C ALA A 6 36.92 46.47 9.46
N LYS A 7 37.83 47.35 9.92
CA LYS A 7 39.13 46.96 10.46
C LYS A 7 38.90 46.14 11.73
N LYS A 8 39.49 44.93 11.81
CA LYS A 8 39.52 44.14 13.05
C LYS A 8 40.48 44.81 14.03
N GLU A 9 39.95 45.38 15.10
CA GLU A 9 40.74 45.74 16.28
C GLU A 9 41.29 44.47 16.94
N ALA A 10 42.54 44.53 17.39
CA ALA A 10 43.22 43.43 18.04
C ALA A 10 42.53 43.11 19.38
N VAL A 11 41.88 41.95 19.45
CA VAL A 11 41.25 41.44 20.67
C VAL A 11 42.36 41.22 21.71
N PRO A 12 42.18 41.64 22.98
CA PRO A 12 43.22 41.47 23.99
C PRO A 12 43.57 39.99 24.15
N ALA A 13 44.87 39.64 24.12
CA ALA A 13 45.36 38.26 24.15
C ALA A 13 44.82 37.44 25.35
N LYS A 14 44.49 38.11 26.47
CA LYS A 14 43.88 37.49 27.65
C LYS A 14 42.47 36.94 27.40
N THR A 15 41.67 37.58 26.55
CA THR A 15 40.32 37.10 26.17
C THR A 15 40.40 35.92 25.19
N GLU A 16 41.38 35.92 24.31
CA GLU A 16 41.61 34.81 23.38
C GLU A 16 42.03 33.54 24.14
N ALA A 17 42.98 33.65 25.07
CA ALA A 17 43.42 32.55 25.93
C ALA A 17 42.28 31.95 26.77
N LYS A 18 41.40 32.79 27.34
CA LYS A 18 40.20 32.32 28.06
C LYS A 18 39.23 31.57 27.13
N SER A 19 39.01 32.07 25.91
CA SER A 19 38.14 31.40 24.93
C SER A 19 38.72 30.04 24.48
N GLN A 20 40.04 29.94 24.34
CA GLN A 20 40.74 28.70 24.01
C GLN A 20 40.67 27.69 25.15
N ALA A 21 40.87 28.12 26.40
CA ALA A 21 40.70 27.28 27.58
C ALA A 21 39.26 26.74 27.72
N LEU A 22 38.25 27.57 27.48
CA LEU A 22 36.85 27.15 27.50
C LEU A 22 36.51 26.19 26.36
N LYS A 23 37.09 26.37 25.17
CA LYS A 23 36.96 25.43 24.04
C LYS A 23 37.64 24.10 24.33
N ALA A 24 38.85 24.11 24.90
CA ALA A 24 39.57 22.91 25.32
C ALA A 24 38.78 22.13 26.39
N LYS A 25 38.25 22.81 27.41
CA LYS A 25 37.39 22.20 28.43
C LYS A 25 36.15 21.53 27.82
N LYS A 26 35.49 22.19 26.86
CA LYS A 26 34.32 21.62 26.16
C LYS A 26 34.68 20.43 25.27
N ALA A 27 35.84 20.49 24.60
CA ALA A 27 36.34 19.41 23.76
C ALA A 27 36.69 18.15 24.56
N ILE A 28 37.24 18.31 25.78
CA ILE A 28 37.53 17.19 26.69
C ILE A 28 36.22 16.53 27.16
N LEU A 29 35.25 17.32 27.60
CA LEU A 29 34.02 16.80 28.21
C LEU A 29 33.06 16.14 27.21
N LYS A 30 32.80 16.79 26.06
CA LYS A 30 31.78 16.35 25.09
C LYS A 30 32.36 15.89 23.76
N GLY A 31 33.68 15.96 23.59
CA GLY A 31 34.33 15.76 22.30
C GLY A 31 34.10 16.94 21.35
N VAL A 32 35.00 17.09 20.38
CA VAL A 32 34.90 18.10 19.31
C VAL A 32 33.60 17.92 18.48
N HIS A 33 33.06 16.70 18.44
CA HIS A 33 31.85 16.35 17.68
C HIS A 33 30.64 16.04 18.57
N SER A 34 30.43 16.86 19.60
CA SER A 34 29.36 16.70 20.60
C SER A 34 27.94 16.54 20.03
N HIS A 35 27.66 17.04 18.83
CA HIS A 35 26.35 16.93 18.18
C HIS A 35 26.16 15.68 17.30
N LYS A 36 27.19 14.84 17.12
CA LYS A 36 27.07 13.61 16.32
C LYS A 36 26.28 12.53 17.10
N LYS A 37 25.00 12.36 16.76
CA LYS A 37 24.17 11.26 17.27
C LYS A 37 24.58 9.94 16.62
N LYS A 38 24.92 8.93 17.42
CA LYS A 38 25.19 7.56 16.96
C LYS A 38 23.88 6.75 16.98
N LYS A 39 23.67 5.88 15.99
CA LYS A 39 22.55 4.92 16.00
C LYS A 39 22.91 3.73 16.90
N ILE A 40 22.32 3.68 18.10
CA ILE A 40 22.51 2.57 19.04
C ILE A 40 21.61 1.40 18.63
N ARG A 41 22.15 0.18 18.63
CA ARG A 41 21.39 -1.07 18.43
C ARG A 41 21.25 -1.75 19.78
N THR A 42 20.03 -1.92 20.26
CA THR A 42 19.72 -2.52 21.57
C THR A 42 19.50 -4.03 21.50
N SER A 43 19.26 -4.58 20.31
CA SER A 43 19.08 -6.02 20.07
C SER A 43 20.39 -6.66 19.59
N PRO A 44 20.76 -7.86 20.10
CA PRO A 44 21.91 -8.60 19.59
C PRO A 44 21.65 -9.21 18.20
N THR A 45 20.37 -9.44 17.86
CA THR A 45 19.97 -9.99 16.56
C THR A 45 19.88 -8.89 15.52
N PHE A 46 20.60 -9.06 14.40
CA PHE A 46 20.49 -8.19 13.25
C PHE A 46 19.25 -8.55 12.41
N ARG A 47 18.34 -7.61 12.21
CA ARG A 47 17.17 -7.76 11.33
C ARG A 47 17.38 -6.96 10.06
N ARG A 48 16.91 -7.51 8.93
CA ARG A 48 16.88 -6.77 7.67
C ARG A 48 16.03 -5.50 7.86
N PRO A 49 16.55 -4.30 7.57
CA PRO A 49 15.77 -3.08 7.67
C PRO A 49 14.61 -3.12 6.68
N GLU A 50 13.51 -2.47 7.04
CA GLU A 50 12.42 -2.25 6.11
C GLU A 50 12.88 -1.29 5.02
N THR A 51 12.59 -1.67 3.79
CA THR A 51 12.93 -0.91 2.59
C THR A 51 11.65 -0.59 1.84
N LEU A 52 11.66 0.53 1.12
CA LEU A 52 10.56 0.90 0.24
C LEU A 52 10.32 -0.22 -0.79
N ARG A 53 9.09 -0.73 -0.85
CA ARG A 53 8.65 -1.69 -1.87
C ARG A 53 7.65 -1.00 -2.80
N LEU A 54 8.13 -0.53 -3.95
CA LEU A 54 7.28 0.10 -4.94
C LEU A 54 6.30 -0.92 -5.53
N ARG A 55 5.07 -0.46 -5.84
CA ARG A 55 4.12 -1.24 -6.61
C ARG A 55 4.63 -1.41 -8.05
N ARG A 56 4.25 -2.51 -8.69
CA ARG A 56 4.62 -2.76 -10.10
C ARG A 56 3.96 -1.69 -10.99
N GLN A 57 4.78 -1.02 -11.80
CA GLN A 57 4.35 -0.11 -12.86
C GLN A 57 4.87 -0.66 -14.20
N PRO A 58 4.16 -1.62 -14.82
CA PRO A 58 4.60 -2.19 -16.09
C PRO A 58 4.52 -1.14 -17.21
N LYS A 59 5.51 -1.12 -18.10
CA LYS A 59 5.57 -0.16 -19.22
C LYS A 59 4.47 -0.39 -20.28
N TYR A 60 3.96 -1.62 -20.37
CA TYR A 60 2.92 -2.02 -21.30
C TYR A 60 2.02 -3.08 -20.64
N PRO A 61 0.73 -3.15 -21.01
CA PRO A 61 -0.16 -4.18 -20.50
C PRO A 61 0.23 -5.56 -21.07
N ARG A 62 0.13 -6.63 -20.26
CA ARG A 62 0.43 -8.00 -20.70
C ARG A 62 -0.59 -8.58 -21.68
N LYS A 63 -1.79 -7.99 -21.74
CA LYS A 63 -2.86 -8.34 -22.67
C LYS A 63 -3.40 -7.04 -23.24
N SER A 64 -3.62 -6.99 -24.54
CA SER A 64 -4.15 -5.82 -25.23
C SER A 64 -5.58 -5.48 -24.78
N ALA A 65 -6.41 -6.51 -24.53
CA ALA A 65 -7.80 -6.35 -24.13
C ALA A 65 -8.15 -7.16 -22.87
N PRO A 66 -9.10 -6.67 -22.05
CA PRO A 66 -9.67 -7.45 -20.95
C PRO A 66 -10.45 -8.65 -21.49
N ARG A 67 -10.47 -9.74 -20.73
CA ARG A 67 -11.21 -10.94 -21.10
C ARG A 67 -12.71 -10.74 -20.82
N ARG A 68 -13.56 -11.12 -21.77
CA ARG A 68 -15.01 -11.16 -21.56
C ARG A 68 -15.40 -12.21 -20.52
N ASN A 69 -16.43 -11.92 -19.72
CA ASN A 69 -17.01 -12.93 -18.83
C ASN A 69 -17.62 -14.05 -19.68
N LYS A 70 -17.30 -15.31 -19.34
CA LYS A 70 -17.85 -16.50 -20.02
C LYS A 70 -19.09 -17.07 -19.33
N LEU A 71 -19.28 -16.76 -18.05
CA LEU A 71 -20.46 -17.14 -17.26
C LEU A 71 -21.37 -15.92 -17.17
N ASP A 72 -22.00 -15.60 -18.30
CA ASP A 72 -23.09 -14.61 -18.35
C ASP A 72 -24.42 -15.26 -17.96
N HIS A 73 -25.49 -14.46 -17.86
CA HIS A 73 -26.77 -14.93 -17.36
C HIS A 73 -27.37 -16.05 -18.23
N CYS A 74 -27.17 -15.98 -19.54
CA CYS A 74 -27.61 -17.01 -20.49
C CYS A 74 -26.76 -18.28 -20.40
N ALA A 75 -25.46 -18.18 -20.14
CA ALA A 75 -24.63 -19.37 -19.89
C ALA A 75 -24.97 -20.01 -18.53
N ILE A 76 -25.39 -19.22 -17.55
CA ILE A 76 -25.81 -19.71 -16.22
C ILE A 76 -27.10 -20.52 -16.36
N ILE A 77 -28.17 -19.97 -16.95
CA ILE A 77 -29.47 -20.65 -17.08
C ILE A 77 -29.58 -21.27 -18.48
N LYS A 78 -29.49 -22.61 -18.57
CA LYS A 78 -29.49 -23.31 -19.87
C LYS A 78 -30.90 -23.57 -20.38
N PHE A 79 -31.68 -24.31 -19.59
CA PHE A 79 -33.05 -24.69 -19.93
C PHE A 79 -33.94 -24.58 -18.69
N LYS A 80 -35.20 -24.21 -18.94
CA LYS A 80 -36.25 -24.07 -17.93
C LYS A 80 -37.20 -25.25 -18.04
N ILE A 81 -37.57 -25.81 -16.89
CA ILE A 81 -38.67 -26.75 -16.75
C ILE A 81 -39.68 -26.07 -15.80
N GLU A 82 -40.93 -25.98 -16.24
CA GLU A 82 -41.99 -25.30 -15.51
C GLU A 82 -42.86 -26.31 -14.77
N ASP A 83 -42.74 -26.33 -13.44
CA ASP A 83 -43.63 -27.09 -12.56
C ASP A 83 -44.22 -26.13 -11.49
N ASN A 84 -45.46 -25.67 -11.71
CA ASN A 84 -46.23 -24.82 -10.79
C ASN A 84 -45.46 -23.56 -10.29
N ASN A 85 -45.64 -23.16 -9.03
CA ASN A 85 -45.05 -21.94 -8.44
C ASN A 85 -43.52 -22.04 -8.17
N THR A 86 -42.85 -23.14 -8.53
CA THR A 86 -41.42 -23.37 -8.30
C THR A 86 -40.71 -23.73 -9.60
N LEU A 87 -39.93 -22.79 -10.13
CA LEU A 87 -39.19 -22.99 -11.38
C LEU A 87 -37.96 -23.87 -11.14
N VAL A 88 -37.85 -24.97 -11.89
CA VAL A 88 -36.67 -25.84 -11.89
C VAL A 88 -35.82 -25.49 -13.11
N PHE A 89 -34.57 -25.10 -12.87
CA PHE A 89 -33.63 -24.74 -13.93
C PHE A 89 -32.50 -25.75 -14.01
N ILE A 90 -32.12 -26.11 -15.23
CA ILE A 90 -30.82 -26.74 -15.48
C ILE A 90 -29.81 -25.61 -15.61
N VAL A 91 -28.82 -25.61 -14.73
CA VAL A 91 -27.85 -24.53 -14.56
C VAL A 91 -26.44 -25.02 -14.89
N ASP A 92 -25.51 -24.11 -15.18
CA ASP A 92 -24.09 -24.46 -15.20
C ASP A 92 -23.57 -24.90 -13.82
N VAL A 93 -22.75 -25.95 -13.78
CA VAL A 93 -22.20 -26.55 -12.56
C VAL A 93 -21.37 -25.56 -11.74
N LYS A 94 -20.78 -24.54 -12.38
CA LYS A 94 -19.96 -23.52 -11.70
C LYS A 94 -20.78 -22.36 -11.13
N ALA A 95 -22.08 -22.33 -11.36
CA ALA A 95 -22.93 -21.22 -10.95
C ALA A 95 -23.28 -21.28 -9.46
N ASN A 96 -23.07 -20.17 -8.76
CA ASN A 96 -23.45 -20.05 -7.36
C ASN A 96 -24.91 -19.57 -7.21
N LYS A 97 -25.54 -19.83 -6.07
CA LYS A 97 -26.92 -19.40 -5.77
C LYS A 97 -27.17 -17.91 -6.01
N HIS A 98 -26.20 -17.05 -5.70
CA HIS A 98 -26.30 -15.61 -5.96
C HIS A 98 -26.33 -15.26 -7.44
N GLN A 99 -25.51 -15.94 -8.25
CA GLN A 99 -25.46 -15.73 -9.70
C GLN A 99 -26.74 -16.22 -10.36
N ILE A 100 -27.27 -17.36 -9.90
CA ILE A 100 -28.57 -17.88 -10.35
C ILE A 100 -29.68 -16.90 -10.01
N LYS A 101 -29.72 -16.41 -8.77
CA LYS A 101 -30.71 -15.39 -8.34
C LYS A 101 -30.68 -14.15 -9.24
N GLN A 102 -29.49 -13.63 -9.53
CA GLN A 102 -29.32 -12.47 -10.41
C GLN A 102 -29.69 -12.77 -11.86
N ALA A 103 -29.32 -13.95 -12.38
CA ALA A 103 -29.64 -14.36 -13.74
C ALA A 103 -31.15 -14.53 -13.93
N VAL A 104 -31.84 -15.17 -12.99
CA VAL A 104 -33.30 -15.33 -13.03
C VAL A 104 -33.99 -13.97 -13.01
N LYS A 105 -33.57 -13.08 -12.09
CA LYS A 105 -34.13 -11.73 -11.99
C LYS A 105 -33.92 -10.92 -13.26
N LYS A 106 -32.79 -11.07 -13.95
CA LYS A 106 -32.49 -10.27 -15.15
C LYS A 106 -33.10 -10.84 -16.43
N LEU A 107 -33.21 -12.16 -16.54
CA LEU A 107 -33.71 -12.81 -17.76
C LEU A 107 -35.23 -12.89 -17.80
N TYR A 108 -35.86 -13.02 -16.64
CA TYR A 108 -37.30 -13.23 -16.54
C TYR A 108 -38.01 -12.10 -15.77
N ASP A 109 -37.29 -11.11 -15.25
CA ASP A 109 -37.83 -10.00 -14.43
C ASP A 109 -38.64 -10.47 -13.20
N ILE A 110 -38.26 -11.63 -12.64
CA ILE A 110 -38.89 -12.23 -11.46
C ILE A 110 -38.07 -11.99 -10.20
N ASP A 111 -38.73 -11.57 -9.11
CA ASP A 111 -38.10 -11.51 -7.80
C ASP A 111 -38.06 -12.89 -7.14
N VAL A 112 -36.85 -13.33 -6.80
CA VAL A 112 -36.58 -14.65 -6.24
C VAL A 112 -36.45 -14.58 -4.73
N ALA A 113 -37.34 -15.28 -4.02
CA ALA A 113 -37.26 -15.40 -2.56
C ALA A 113 -36.06 -16.24 -2.11
N LYS A 114 -35.99 -17.50 -2.58
CA LYS A 114 -34.97 -18.48 -2.18
C LYS A 114 -34.52 -19.29 -3.40
N VAL A 115 -33.23 -19.68 -3.41
CA VAL A 115 -32.65 -20.58 -4.43
C VAL A 115 -32.11 -21.83 -3.75
N ASN A 116 -32.60 -22.99 -4.19
CA ASN A 116 -32.06 -24.30 -3.83
C ASN A 116 -31.33 -24.88 -5.05
N THR A 117 -30.24 -25.60 -4.82
CA THR A 117 -29.40 -26.17 -5.87
C THR A 117 -29.04 -27.59 -5.49
N LEU A 118 -29.15 -28.52 -6.42
CA LEU A 118 -28.73 -29.92 -6.30
C LEU A 118 -27.80 -30.25 -7.47
N ILE A 119 -26.79 -31.08 -7.23
CA ILE A 119 -25.93 -31.63 -8.28
C ILE A 119 -26.48 -33.03 -8.58
N GLN A 120 -26.83 -33.25 -9.85
CA GLN A 120 -27.27 -34.55 -10.37
C GLN A 120 -26.06 -35.33 -10.88
#